data_AF-A0A0B2PM23-F1
#
_entry.id   AF-A0A0B2PM23-F1
#
_cell.length_a   1.000
_cell.length_b   1.000
_cell.length_c   1.000
_cell.angle_alpha   90.00
_cell.angle_beta   90.00
_cell.angle_gamma   90.00
#
_symmetry.space_group_name_H-M   'P 1'
#
loop_
_entity.id
_entity.type
_entity.pdbx_description
1 polymer ?
#
loop_
_entity_poly.entity_id
_entity_poly.type
_entity_poly.pdbx_seq_one_letter_code
_entity_poly.pdbx_strand_id
1 'polypeptide(L)'
;MKALGVVGGSGAPVPVVCSSVRNHRFRVSFSSSPSSGPKTVEQVGIAAPKSEYKPGVFDDLFLNLFRNKLVQEVGWDSEKPGYDGLIEVANRLMMKGTTNTATVEAAVRILRSLFPPYLLELYKMLIVPIGGGKIAAMMVARVTVLTCQWLMGPCKLNSVDLPDGISCSSGVYVERCKYLEESKCVGICTNTCKFPTQSFFKDHMGVPLLMEPNFGDYSCQFKFGVLPPLDDTIVKEPCLEACPNASQRRTVARNIDITACPKT
;
A
#
# COMPACT_ATOMS: atom_id res chain seq x y z
N MET A 1 -28.16 -28.59 -63.28
CA MET A 1 -29.42 -28.20 -63.98
C MET A 1 -29.99 -27.01 -63.23
N LYS A 2 -29.90 -25.80 -63.81
CA LYS A 2 -31.02 -25.03 -64.43
C LYS A 2 -32.16 -24.80 -63.41
N ALA A 3 -32.30 -23.59 -62.84
CA ALA A 3 -32.94 -22.37 -63.41
C ALA A 3 -34.43 -22.66 -63.71
N LEU A 4 -35.43 -21.97 -63.13
CA LEU A 4 -35.94 -20.60 -63.34
C LEU A 4 -37.27 -20.55 -62.54
N GLY A 5 -37.92 -19.46 -62.15
CA GLY A 5 -37.86 -18.03 -62.48
C GLY A 5 -39.29 -17.46 -62.28
N VAL A 6 -39.46 -16.37 -61.52
CA VAL A 6 -39.84 -14.99 -61.96
C VAL A 6 -41.31 -14.87 -62.46
N VAL A 7 -42.15 -13.92 -62.01
CA VAL A 7 -42.40 -12.54 -62.51
C VAL A 7 -43.58 -11.97 -61.67
N GLY A 8 -43.75 -10.68 -61.36
CA GLY A 8 -43.15 -9.40 -61.79
C GLY A 8 -43.67 -8.27 -60.86
N GLY A 9 -43.36 -6.98 -61.01
CA GLY A 9 -42.65 -6.22 -62.03
C GLY A 9 -43.36 -4.87 -62.25
N SER A 10 -42.65 -3.73 -62.08
CA SER A 10 -42.82 -2.39 -62.71
C SER A 10 -42.18 -1.32 -61.80
N GLY A 11 -41.33 -0.38 -62.20
CA GLY A 11 -40.72 0.01 -63.48
C GLY A 11 -39.71 1.16 -63.19
N ALA A 12 -38.65 1.29 -64.01
CA ALA A 12 -37.56 2.29 -63.90
C ALA A 12 -37.77 3.47 -64.90
N PRO A 13 -36.94 4.55 -64.98
CA PRO A 13 -35.52 4.50 -65.42
C PRO A 13 -34.52 5.52 -64.77
N VAL A 14 -33.23 5.40 -65.16
CA VAL A 14 -31.97 6.07 -64.71
C VAL A 14 -31.47 7.07 -65.79
N PRO A 15 -30.70 8.17 -65.55
CA PRO A 15 -29.20 8.20 -65.54
C PRO A 15 -28.54 9.25 -64.58
N VAL A 16 -27.42 8.99 -63.89
CA VAL A 16 -25.98 9.22 -64.20
C VAL A 16 -25.51 10.71 -64.32
N VAL A 17 -24.69 11.11 -63.33
CA VAL A 17 -23.55 12.10 -63.30
C VAL A 17 -23.85 13.61 -63.32
N CYS A 18 -23.54 14.33 -62.24
CA CYS A 18 -22.32 15.17 -62.07
C CYS A 18 -22.47 16.21 -60.91
N SER A 19 -21.36 16.45 -60.22
CA SER A 19 -20.94 17.75 -59.63
C SER A 19 -21.46 18.26 -58.28
N SER A 20 -20.48 18.77 -57.54
CA SER A 20 -20.53 19.82 -56.49
C SER A 20 -20.66 19.37 -55.03
N VAL A 21 -19.54 18.87 -54.50
CA VAL A 21 -19.24 18.94 -53.06
C VAL A 21 -18.94 20.40 -52.72
N ARG A 22 -19.80 21.07 -51.94
CA ARG A 22 -19.54 22.41 -51.41
C ARG A 22 -19.21 22.33 -49.90
N ASN A 23 -17.92 22.59 -49.66
CA ASN A 23 -17.23 22.81 -48.40
C ASN A 23 -17.99 23.66 -47.37
N HIS A 24 -17.86 23.30 -46.10
CA HIS A 24 -17.37 24.23 -45.07
C HIS A 24 -16.31 23.55 -44.21
N ARG A 25 -15.06 23.69 -44.65
CA ARG A 25 -13.84 23.47 -43.84
C ARG A 25 -13.68 24.67 -42.90
N PHE A 26 -13.63 24.43 -41.59
CA PHE A 26 -12.98 25.35 -40.66
C PHE A 26 -11.52 24.93 -40.46
N ARG A 27 -10.69 25.58 -41.29
CA ARG A 27 -9.33 26.09 -41.09
C ARG A 27 -8.45 25.49 -39.98
N VAL A 28 -7.45 24.73 -40.41
CA VAL A 28 -6.16 24.54 -39.74
C VAL A 28 -5.26 25.74 -40.08
N SER A 29 -4.51 26.26 -39.11
CA SER A 29 -3.32 27.07 -39.35
C SER A 29 -2.14 26.48 -38.58
N PHE A 30 -1.24 25.83 -39.32
CA PHE A 30 0.16 25.69 -38.97
C PHE A 30 0.93 26.79 -39.70
N SER A 31 1.89 27.44 -39.04
CA SER A 31 2.97 28.18 -39.68
C SER A 31 4.21 28.11 -38.80
N SER A 32 5.35 27.89 -39.45
CA SER A 32 6.62 27.42 -38.91
C SER A 32 7.70 28.52 -38.84
N SER A 33 8.43 28.56 -37.70
CA SER A 33 9.89 28.80 -37.48
C SER A 33 10.52 30.17 -37.88
N PRO A 34 11.62 30.69 -37.24
CA PRO A 34 12.84 29.93 -36.83
C PRO A 34 13.62 30.34 -35.53
N SER A 35 14.47 29.39 -35.10
CA SER A 35 15.75 29.45 -34.34
C SER A 35 16.03 30.49 -33.24
N SER A 36 16.45 30.01 -32.05
CA SER A 36 17.78 30.29 -31.44
C SER A 36 17.93 29.78 -29.99
N GLY A 37 19.04 29.09 -29.71
CA GLY A 37 19.70 29.06 -28.39
C GLY A 37 19.32 27.92 -27.41
N PRO A 38 20.32 27.24 -26.80
CA PRO A 38 20.07 26.20 -25.80
C PRO A 38 19.78 26.84 -24.43
N LYS A 39 18.67 26.47 -23.79
CA LYS A 39 18.42 26.77 -22.38
C LYS A 39 18.08 25.49 -21.63
N THR A 40 19.08 25.04 -20.89
CA THR A 40 19.00 24.28 -19.64
C THR A 40 18.02 24.97 -18.66
N VAL A 41 17.52 24.21 -17.67
CA VAL A 41 16.74 24.63 -16.47
C VAL A 41 15.23 24.62 -16.73
N GLU A 42 14.34 23.95 -16.00
CA GLU A 42 14.37 23.36 -14.66
C GLU A 42 13.30 22.26 -14.59
N GLN A 43 13.66 21.08 -14.09
CA GLN A 43 12.70 20.04 -13.74
C GLN A 43 12.15 20.38 -12.34
N VAL A 44 11.13 21.25 -12.27
CA VAL A 44 10.41 21.51 -11.02
C VAL A 44 9.49 20.33 -10.76
N GLY A 45 10.02 19.31 -10.09
CA GLY A 45 9.23 18.33 -9.37
C GLY A 45 8.48 19.04 -8.25
N ILE A 46 7.21 19.37 -8.48
CA ILE A 46 6.32 19.79 -7.40
C ILE A 46 6.03 18.53 -6.58
N ALA A 47 6.89 18.25 -5.61
CA ALA A 47 6.52 17.40 -4.49
C ALA A 47 5.26 18.01 -3.87
N ALA A 48 4.16 17.26 -3.89
CA ALA A 48 2.94 17.64 -3.20
C ALA A 48 3.29 18.08 -1.76
N PRO A 49 2.69 19.15 -1.24
CA PRO A 49 2.98 19.62 0.11
C PRO A 49 2.74 18.48 1.10
N LYS A 50 3.75 18.18 1.91
CA LYS A 50 3.67 17.17 2.98
C LYS A 50 2.50 17.54 3.89
N SER A 51 1.43 16.75 3.89
CA SER A 51 0.35 16.89 4.86
C SER A 51 0.89 16.41 6.21
N GLU A 52 1.44 17.34 6.97
CA GLU A 52 2.05 17.03 8.26
C GLU A 52 0.96 16.80 9.32
N TYR A 53 0.92 15.59 9.86
CA TYR A 53 0.03 15.23 10.95
C TYR A 53 0.38 16.03 12.21
N LYS A 54 -0.63 16.66 12.83
CA LYS A 54 -0.44 17.37 14.10
C LYS A 54 -0.38 16.36 15.24
N PRO A 55 0.70 16.34 16.04
CA PRO A 55 0.82 15.41 17.16
C PRO A 55 -0.36 15.54 18.14
N GLY A 56 -1.03 14.43 18.40
CA GLY A 56 -2.02 14.27 19.45
C GLY A 56 -1.38 14.13 20.84
N VAL A 57 -2.17 14.40 21.87
CA VAL A 57 -1.70 14.39 23.28
C VAL A 57 -1.27 13.01 23.81
N PHE A 58 -1.67 11.92 23.14
CA PHE A 58 -1.33 10.55 23.51
C PHE A 58 -0.28 9.92 22.60
N ASP A 59 0.18 10.62 21.57
CA ASP A 59 1.06 10.04 20.54
C ASP A 59 2.38 9.58 21.12
N ASP A 60 2.99 10.39 21.98
CA ASP A 60 4.24 10.04 22.66
C ASP A 60 4.05 8.82 23.57
N LEU A 61 2.89 8.70 24.23
CA LEU A 61 2.59 7.53 25.05
C LEU A 61 2.49 6.28 24.19
N PHE A 62 1.75 6.32 23.08
CA PHE A 62 1.61 5.18 22.17
C PHE A 62 2.92 4.81 21.49
N LEU A 63 3.70 5.81 21.06
CA LEU A 63 5.02 5.61 20.48
C LEU A 63 5.94 4.91 21.47
N ASN A 64 6.03 5.42 22.70
CA ASN A 64 6.87 4.84 23.74
C ASN A 64 6.43 3.42 24.11
N LEU A 65 5.12 3.17 24.24
CA LEU A 65 4.58 1.83 24.48
C LEU A 65 4.99 0.87 23.36
N PHE A 66 4.77 1.25 22.10
CA PHE A 66 5.06 0.40 20.95
C PHE A 66 6.55 0.12 20.81
N ARG A 67 7.38 1.16 20.95
CA ARG A 67 8.84 1.03 20.94
C ARG A 67 9.32 0.10 22.07
N ASN A 68 8.80 0.25 23.28
CA ASN A 68 9.17 -0.62 24.40
C ASN A 68 8.88 -2.09 24.10
N LYS A 69 7.75 -2.40 23.44
CA LYS A 69 7.43 -3.78 23.05
C LYS A 69 8.33 -4.31 21.95
N LEU A 70 8.68 -3.46 20.98
CA LEU A 70 9.70 -3.79 19.96
C LEU A 70 11.07 -4.07 20.59
N VAL A 71 11.51 -3.23 21.52
CA VAL A 71 12.78 -3.40 22.25
C VAL A 71 12.80 -4.69 23.05
N GLN A 72 11.69 -5.06 23.70
CA GLN A 72 11.57 -6.34 24.43
C GLN A 72 11.75 -7.55 23.52
N GLU A 73 11.19 -7.53 22.30
CA GLU A 73 11.31 -8.63 21.34
C GLU A 73 12.70 -8.67 20.67
N VAL A 74 13.24 -7.49 20.35
CA VAL A 74 14.55 -7.36 19.67
C VAL A 74 15.71 -7.56 20.63
N GLY A 75 15.59 -7.13 21.88
CA GLY A 75 16.65 -7.13 22.89
C GLY A 75 17.65 -5.98 22.73
N TRP A 76 17.29 -4.93 21.99
CA TRP A 76 18.13 -3.77 21.71
C TRP A 76 17.26 -2.55 21.42
N ASP A 77 17.72 -1.37 21.83
CA ASP A 77 17.07 -0.07 21.57
C ASP A 77 18.03 0.89 20.86
N SER A 78 17.49 1.75 20.01
CA SER A 78 18.23 2.80 19.30
C SER A 78 18.56 3.97 20.22
N GLU A 79 19.68 4.63 19.99
CA GLU A 79 20.03 5.88 20.67
C GLU A 79 19.17 7.07 20.20
N LYS A 80 18.57 6.96 19.01
CA LYS A 80 17.72 8.02 18.45
C LYS A 80 16.41 8.13 19.21
N PRO A 81 15.93 9.34 19.54
CA PRO A 81 14.64 9.51 20.19
C PRO A 81 13.48 9.31 19.21
N GLY A 82 12.26 9.19 19.76
CA GLY A 82 11.02 9.28 18.99
C GLY A 82 10.89 8.25 17.87
N TYR A 83 10.30 8.70 16.76
CA TYR A 83 9.91 7.85 15.63
C TYR A 83 11.11 7.27 14.88
N ASP A 84 12.19 8.03 14.74
CA ASP A 84 13.39 7.58 14.02
C ASP A 84 14.03 6.38 14.72
N GLY A 85 14.10 6.41 16.06
CA GLY A 85 14.56 5.27 16.84
C GLY A 85 13.62 4.08 16.76
N LEU A 86 12.31 4.31 16.72
CA LEU A 86 11.32 3.25 16.48
C LEU A 86 11.57 2.53 15.15
N ILE A 87 11.79 3.29 14.07
CA ILE A 87 12.09 2.73 12.74
C ILE A 87 13.41 1.93 12.77
N GLU A 88 14.42 2.40 13.50
CA GLU A 88 15.68 1.68 13.62
C GLU A 88 15.54 0.34 14.38
N VAL A 89 14.75 0.31 15.45
CA VAL A 89 14.44 -0.95 16.16
C VAL A 89 13.63 -1.89 15.28
N ALA A 90 12.69 -1.38 14.48
CA ALA A 90 11.94 -2.21 13.54
C ALA A 90 12.81 -2.77 12.40
N ASN A 91 13.76 -1.97 11.89
CA ASN A 91 14.77 -2.44 10.93
C ASN A 91 15.62 -3.57 11.55
N ARG A 92 16.00 -3.42 12.83
CA ARG A 92 16.74 -4.44 13.58
C ARG A 92 15.92 -5.73 13.74
N LEU A 93 14.62 -5.64 13.99
CA LEU A 93 13.72 -6.80 14.03
C LEU A 93 13.78 -7.59 12.72
N MET A 94 13.66 -6.90 11.58
CA MET A 94 13.74 -7.52 10.25
C MET A 94 15.10 -8.18 9.99
N MET A 95 16.19 -7.58 10.47
CA MET A 95 17.55 -8.11 10.28
C MET A 95 17.88 -9.26 11.24
N LYS A 96 17.25 -9.33 12.41
CA LYS A 96 17.41 -10.42 13.39
C LYS A 96 16.65 -11.68 12.97
N GLY A 97 15.53 -11.53 12.27
CA GLY A 97 14.73 -12.64 11.80
C GLY A 97 15.51 -13.53 10.82
N THR A 98 15.61 -14.82 11.14
CA THR A 98 16.25 -15.81 10.26
C THR A 98 15.46 -16.01 8.96
N THR A 99 14.13 -15.87 9.03
CA THR A 99 13.20 -15.98 7.90
C THR A 99 12.13 -14.91 7.99
N ASN A 100 11.47 -14.61 6.87
CA ASN A 100 10.33 -13.67 6.85
C ASN A 100 9.21 -14.14 7.80
N THR A 101 8.91 -15.44 7.84
CA THR A 101 7.90 -16.02 8.74
C THR A 101 8.24 -15.76 10.21
N ALA A 102 9.49 -15.98 10.61
CA ALA A 102 9.93 -15.71 11.99
C ALA A 102 9.79 -14.22 12.36
N THR A 103 10.12 -13.32 11.43
CA THR A 103 9.89 -11.87 11.61
C THR A 103 8.41 -11.56 11.77
N VAL A 104 7.56 -12.17 10.94
CA VAL A 104 6.11 -11.94 10.98
C VAL A 104 5.53 -12.41 12.31
N GLU A 105 5.89 -13.61 12.77
CA GLU A 105 5.45 -14.14 14.07
C GLU A 105 5.92 -13.26 15.24
N ALA A 106 7.15 -12.76 15.20
CA ALA A 106 7.66 -11.83 16.22
C ALA A 106 6.85 -10.52 16.23
N ALA A 107 6.55 -9.95 15.07
CA ALA A 107 5.71 -8.77 14.96
C ALA A 107 4.27 -9.03 15.43
N VAL A 108 3.68 -10.21 15.19
CA VAL A 108 2.37 -10.59 15.74
C VAL A 108 2.41 -10.65 17.28
N ARG A 109 3.47 -11.21 17.88
CA ARG A 109 3.64 -11.22 19.34
C ARG A 109 3.72 -9.80 19.91
N ILE A 110 4.46 -8.91 19.26
CA ILE A 110 4.53 -7.49 19.62
C ILE A 110 3.13 -6.87 19.59
N LEU A 111 2.38 -7.01 18.48
CA LEU A 111 1.03 -6.46 18.35
C LEU A 111 0.10 -6.97 19.46
N ARG A 112 0.12 -8.28 19.73
CA ARG A 112 -0.67 -8.87 20.83
C ARG A 112 -0.31 -8.28 22.18
N SER A 113 0.98 -8.02 22.43
CA SER A 113 1.47 -7.49 23.71
C SER A 113 1.10 -6.02 23.98
N LEU A 114 0.58 -5.29 22.99
CA LEU A 114 0.10 -3.92 23.15
C LEU A 114 -1.26 -3.86 23.85
N PHE A 115 -2.00 -4.96 23.85
CA PHE A 115 -3.33 -5.03 24.44
C PHE A 115 -3.26 -5.66 25.83
N PRO A 116 -4.04 -5.17 26.79
CA PRO A 116 -4.22 -5.85 28.06
C PRO A 116 -4.68 -7.31 27.90
N PRO A 117 -4.35 -8.21 28.85
CA PRO A 117 -4.84 -9.58 28.86
C PRO A 117 -6.37 -9.64 28.73
N TYR A 118 -6.89 -10.67 28.06
CA TYR A 118 -8.32 -10.95 27.84
C TYR A 118 -9.06 -9.97 26.92
N LEU A 119 -8.54 -8.77 26.66
CA LEU A 119 -9.23 -7.77 25.85
C LEU A 119 -9.51 -8.28 24.42
N LEU A 120 -8.53 -8.94 23.82
CA LEU A 120 -8.63 -9.48 22.46
C LEU A 120 -9.64 -10.63 22.42
N GLU A 121 -9.58 -11.55 23.38
CA GLU A 121 -10.52 -12.66 23.50
C GLU A 121 -11.96 -12.16 23.74
N LEU A 122 -12.13 -11.17 24.61
CA LEU A 122 -13.43 -10.58 24.91
C LEU A 122 -14.00 -9.84 23.69
N TYR A 123 -13.17 -9.09 22.97
CA TYR A 123 -13.55 -8.46 21.72
C TYR A 123 -14.03 -9.49 20.69
N LYS A 124 -13.26 -10.56 20.50
CA LYS A 124 -13.58 -11.65 19.57
C LYS A 124 -14.86 -12.39 19.98
N MET A 125 -15.11 -12.56 21.27
CA MET A 125 -16.30 -13.24 21.78
C MET A 125 -17.56 -12.36 21.69
N LEU A 126 -17.46 -11.08 22.03
CA LEU A 126 -18.64 -10.21 22.18
C LEU A 126 -18.96 -9.39 20.93
N ILE A 127 -17.95 -8.89 20.22
CA ILE A 127 -18.16 -7.90 19.16
C ILE A 127 -18.17 -8.54 17.77
N VAL A 128 -17.29 -9.51 17.50
CA VAL A 128 -17.20 -10.17 16.19
C VAL A 128 -18.50 -10.86 15.76
N PRO A 129 -19.26 -11.56 16.64
CA PRO A 129 -20.52 -12.18 16.21
C PRO A 129 -21.62 -11.19 15.83
N ILE A 130 -21.52 -9.93 16.25
CA ILE A 130 -22.57 -8.93 16.04
C ILE A 130 -22.62 -8.51 14.57
N GLY A 131 -23.81 -8.58 13.97
CA GLY A 131 -24.04 -8.13 12.59
C GLY A 131 -23.17 -8.87 11.56
N GLY A 132 -22.82 -10.14 11.82
CA GLY A 132 -22.00 -10.96 10.94
C GLY A 132 -20.56 -10.46 10.79
N GLY A 133 -20.00 -9.78 11.80
CA GLY A 133 -18.63 -9.25 11.78
C GLY A 133 -18.50 -7.86 11.14
N LYS A 134 -19.55 -7.31 10.53
CA LYS A 134 -19.53 -5.97 9.92
C LYS A 134 -19.33 -4.87 10.94
N ILE A 135 -20.02 -4.97 12.07
CA ILE A 135 -19.90 -4.00 13.16
C ILE A 135 -18.48 -4.01 13.71
N ALA A 136 -17.91 -5.20 13.90
CA ALA A 136 -16.52 -5.37 14.30
C ALA A 136 -15.56 -4.70 13.29
N ALA A 137 -15.72 -4.95 11.99
CA ALA A 137 -14.90 -4.34 10.93
C ALA A 137 -14.99 -2.81 10.90
N MET A 138 -16.19 -2.24 11.00
CA MET A 138 -16.38 -0.77 11.06
C MET A 138 -15.79 -0.17 12.34
N MET A 139 -15.90 -0.87 13.47
CA MET A 139 -15.37 -0.42 14.75
C MET A 139 -13.84 -0.35 14.72
N VAL A 140 -13.16 -1.40 14.24
CA VAL A 140 -11.69 -1.40 14.16
C VAL A 140 -11.16 -0.39 13.14
N ALA A 141 -11.89 -0.14 12.04
CA ALA A 141 -11.54 0.91 11.09
C ALA A 141 -11.55 2.30 11.78
N ARG A 142 -12.62 2.60 12.53
CA ARG A 142 -12.74 3.85 13.31
C ARG A 142 -11.65 3.98 14.37
N VAL A 143 -11.43 2.92 15.15
CA VAL A 143 -10.37 2.91 16.18
C VAL A 143 -9.01 3.16 15.53
N THR A 144 -8.69 2.49 14.41
CA THR A 144 -7.44 2.67 13.68
C THR A 144 -7.21 4.12 13.27
N VAL A 145 -8.22 4.80 12.72
CA VAL A 145 -8.11 6.23 12.37
C VAL A 145 -7.92 7.11 13.60
N LEU A 146 -8.52 6.77 14.74
CA LEU A 146 -8.39 7.55 15.97
C LEU A 146 -7.04 7.35 16.67
N THR A 147 -6.48 6.14 16.64
CA THR A 147 -5.33 5.77 17.50
C THR A 147 -4.03 5.52 16.78
N CYS A 148 -4.03 5.37 15.44
CA CYS A 148 -2.83 4.96 14.70
C CYS A 148 -2.28 6.03 13.74
N GLN A 149 -2.80 7.25 13.76
CA GLN A 149 -2.28 8.34 12.92
C GLN A 149 -0.86 8.78 13.31
N TRP A 150 -0.48 8.69 14.59
CA TRP A 150 0.90 8.93 15.02
C TRP A 150 1.90 7.96 14.35
N LEU A 151 1.44 6.73 14.08
CA LEU A 151 2.25 5.65 13.50
C LEU A 151 2.30 5.76 11.97
N MET A 152 1.14 5.96 11.34
CA MET A 152 0.98 5.84 9.89
C MET A 152 0.86 7.18 9.17
N GLY A 153 0.61 8.28 9.86
CA GLY A 153 0.29 9.58 9.26
C GLY A 153 -1.22 9.80 9.07
N PRO A 154 -1.64 10.85 8.33
CA PRO A 154 -3.04 11.18 8.11
C PRO A 154 -3.83 10.03 7.47
N CYS A 155 -4.93 9.63 8.12
CA CYS A 155 -5.77 8.52 7.71
C CYS A 155 -7.23 8.97 7.54
N LYS A 156 -7.93 8.42 6.56
CA LYS A 156 -9.36 8.69 6.31
C LYS A 156 -10.14 7.38 6.24
N LEU A 157 -11.37 7.40 6.76
CA LEU A 157 -12.30 6.29 6.55
C LEU A 157 -12.82 6.32 5.11
N ASN A 158 -12.93 5.15 4.50
CA ASN A 158 -13.58 4.96 3.21
C ASN A 158 -14.46 3.71 3.21
N SER A 159 -15.30 3.60 2.19
CA SER A 159 -16.15 2.43 1.98
C SER A 159 -15.39 1.33 1.26
N VAL A 160 -15.61 0.09 1.66
CA VAL A 160 -15.02 -1.11 1.05
C VAL A 160 -16.13 -2.13 0.81
N ASP A 161 -16.05 -2.81 -0.32
CA ASP A 161 -16.97 -3.91 -0.66
C ASP A 161 -16.57 -5.17 0.08
N LEU A 162 -17.50 -5.69 0.89
CA LEU A 162 -17.32 -6.94 1.59
C LEU A 162 -17.64 -8.14 0.67
N PRO A 163 -17.19 -9.35 1.04
CA PRO A 163 -17.44 -10.56 0.24
C PRO A 163 -18.92 -10.90 0.01
N ASP A 164 -19.82 -10.34 0.81
CA ASP A 164 -21.27 -10.50 0.66
C ASP A 164 -21.91 -9.46 -0.30
N GLY A 165 -21.08 -8.65 -0.95
CA GLY A 165 -21.51 -7.63 -1.91
C GLY A 165 -21.99 -6.32 -1.27
N ILE A 166 -21.90 -6.17 0.05
CA ILE A 166 -22.34 -4.97 0.75
C ILE A 166 -21.14 -4.05 1.01
N SER A 167 -21.25 -2.79 0.58
CA SER A 167 -20.26 -1.76 0.91
C SER A 167 -20.50 -1.22 2.31
N CYS A 168 -19.46 -1.13 3.14
CA CYS A 168 -19.53 -0.47 4.44
C CYS A 168 -18.29 0.36 4.74
N SER A 169 -18.38 1.28 5.70
CA SER A 169 -17.27 2.15 6.12
C SER A 169 -16.30 1.39 7.03
N SER A 170 -15.66 0.37 6.47
CA SER A 170 -14.63 -0.48 7.09
C SER A 170 -13.26 -0.34 6.41
N GLY A 171 -13.10 0.62 5.51
CA GLY A 171 -11.83 0.96 4.90
C GLY A 171 -11.09 2.04 5.69
N VAL A 172 -9.76 1.95 5.71
CA VAL A 172 -8.89 3.05 6.12
C VAL A 172 -7.88 3.32 5.00
N TYR A 173 -7.90 4.54 4.47
CA TYR A 173 -6.92 5.01 3.50
C TYR A 173 -5.90 5.91 4.19
N VAL A 174 -4.64 5.50 4.15
CA VAL A 174 -3.50 6.31 4.59
C VAL A 174 -2.94 7.01 3.38
N GLU A 175 -3.02 8.35 3.36
CA GLU A 175 -2.63 9.14 2.18
C GLU A 175 -1.13 9.02 1.90
N ARG A 176 -0.33 9.00 2.96
CA ARG A 176 1.12 8.85 2.91
C ARG A 176 1.58 8.17 4.20
N CYS A 177 1.93 6.90 4.10
CA CYS A 177 2.31 6.04 5.21
C CYS A 177 3.70 6.41 5.74
N LYS A 178 3.74 7.10 6.87
CA LYS A 178 4.98 7.52 7.54
C LYS A 178 5.93 6.35 7.79
N TYR A 179 5.39 5.17 8.16
CA TYR A 179 6.18 3.98 8.42
C TYR A 179 6.91 3.46 7.18
N LEU A 180 6.20 3.44 6.04
CA LEU A 180 6.80 3.05 4.76
C LEU A 180 7.78 4.11 4.25
N GLU A 181 7.43 5.39 4.40
CA GLU A 181 8.26 6.51 3.98
C GLU A 181 9.59 6.58 4.74
N GLU A 182 9.57 6.37 6.06
CA GLU A 182 10.80 6.44 6.86
C GLU A 182 11.64 5.17 6.77
N SER A 183 11.02 3.99 6.69
CA SER A 183 11.76 2.73 6.52
C SER A 183 12.38 2.58 5.13
N LYS A 184 11.79 3.23 4.11
CA LYS A 184 12.21 3.20 2.70
C LYS A 184 12.44 1.79 2.17
N CYS A 185 11.73 0.80 2.71
CA CYS A 185 11.99 -0.59 2.36
C CYS A 185 10.71 -1.45 2.33
N VAL A 186 10.45 -2.01 1.15
CA VAL A 186 9.37 -2.97 0.89
C VAL A 186 9.41 -4.13 1.88
N GLY A 187 10.60 -4.69 2.14
CA GLY A 187 10.75 -5.83 3.05
C GLY A 187 10.37 -5.52 4.50
N ILE A 188 10.63 -4.29 4.98
CA ILE A 188 10.25 -3.87 6.33
C ILE A 188 8.73 -3.65 6.37
N CYS A 189 8.18 -2.86 5.44
CA CYS A 189 6.74 -2.65 5.35
C CYS A 189 5.94 -3.96 5.29
N THR A 190 6.38 -4.91 4.46
CA THR A 190 5.65 -6.17 4.27
C THR A 190 5.75 -7.10 5.49
N ASN A 191 6.96 -7.33 6.01
CA ASN A 191 7.19 -8.34 7.03
C ASN A 191 7.03 -7.85 8.47
N THR A 192 7.05 -6.54 8.73
CA THR A 192 6.86 -5.99 10.08
C THR A 192 5.56 -5.21 10.24
N CYS A 193 4.87 -4.84 9.15
CA CYS A 193 3.59 -4.13 9.20
C CYS A 193 2.48 -4.92 8.51
N LYS A 194 2.51 -5.13 7.18
CA LYS A 194 1.42 -5.76 6.42
C LYS A 194 1.07 -7.17 6.92
N PHE A 195 1.95 -8.15 6.74
CA PHE A 195 1.61 -9.54 7.07
C PHE A 195 1.34 -9.77 8.56
N PRO A 196 2.08 -9.14 9.49
CA PRO A 196 1.77 -9.25 10.92
C PRO A 196 0.42 -8.67 11.27
N THR A 197 0.07 -7.50 10.73
CA THR A 197 -1.21 -6.83 11.04
C THR A 197 -2.37 -7.64 10.47
N GLN A 198 -2.27 -8.15 9.24
CA GLN A 198 -3.29 -9.04 8.67
C GLN A 198 -3.48 -10.31 9.52
N SER A 199 -2.38 -10.94 9.94
CA SER A 199 -2.43 -12.15 10.79
C SER A 199 -3.02 -11.85 12.15
N PHE A 200 -2.59 -10.75 12.78
CA PHE A 200 -3.12 -10.29 14.06
C PHE A 200 -4.63 -10.08 14.02
N PHE A 201 -5.12 -9.33 13.02
CA PHE A 201 -6.55 -9.05 12.92
C PHE A 201 -7.36 -10.32 12.64
N LYS A 202 -6.88 -11.21 11.76
CA LYS A 202 -7.56 -12.47 11.46
C LYS A 202 -7.60 -13.41 12.67
N ASP A 203 -6.45 -13.69 13.27
CA ASP A 203 -6.30 -14.79 14.23
C ASP A 203 -6.65 -14.36 15.66
N HIS A 204 -6.29 -13.13 16.04
CA HIS A 204 -6.49 -12.61 17.40
C HIS A 204 -7.73 -11.72 17.53
N MET A 205 -7.98 -10.83 16.56
CA MET A 205 -9.18 -9.97 16.61
C MET A 205 -10.41 -10.62 15.98
N GLY A 206 -10.27 -11.70 15.20
CA GLY A 206 -11.38 -12.35 14.51
C GLY A 206 -11.97 -11.53 13.35
N VAL A 207 -11.26 -10.52 12.86
CA VAL A 207 -11.69 -9.66 11.75
C VAL A 207 -10.70 -9.81 10.61
N PRO A 208 -11.08 -10.36 9.45
CA PRO A 208 -10.19 -10.38 8.29
C PRO A 208 -9.74 -8.97 7.90
N LEU A 209 -8.50 -8.83 7.44
CA LEU A 209 -7.97 -7.57 6.96
C LEU A 209 -7.10 -7.84 5.73
N LEU A 210 -7.35 -7.09 4.66
CA LEU A 210 -6.46 -6.96 3.51
C LEU A 210 -5.79 -5.59 3.52
N MET A 211 -4.47 -5.57 3.39
CA MET A 211 -3.65 -4.36 3.30
C MET A 211 -2.95 -4.28 1.94
N GLU A 212 -3.08 -3.11 1.31
CA GLU A 212 -2.55 -2.80 -0.01
C GLU A 212 -1.69 -1.53 0.08
N PRO A 213 -0.39 -1.66 0.43
CA PRO A 213 0.56 -0.56 0.32
C PRO A 213 0.83 -0.24 -1.15
N ASN A 214 1.05 1.04 -1.46
CA ASN A 214 1.55 1.52 -2.73
C ASN A 214 2.95 2.11 -2.51
N PHE A 215 3.96 1.48 -3.10
CA PHE A 215 5.35 1.86 -2.92
C PHE A 215 5.81 3.03 -3.82
N GLY A 216 4.97 3.43 -4.79
CA GLY A 216 5.25 4.57 -5.66
C GLY A 216 4.91 5.91 -5.01
N ASP A 217 3.77 5.99 -4.31
CA ASP A 217 3.30 7.23 -3.66
C ASP A 217 3.30 7.18 -2.12
N TYR A 218 3.70 6.04 -1.55
CA TYR A 218 3.72 5.74 -0.11
C TYR A 218 2.33 5.62 0.54
N SER A 219 1.23 5.59 -0.22
CA SER A 219 -0.11 5.37 0.34
C SER A 219 -0.32 3.93 0.81
N CYS A 220 -1.34 3.70 1.64
CA CYS A 220 -1.71 2.34 2.04
C CYS A 220 -3.21 2.21 2.32
N GLN A 221 -3.85 1.23 1.70
CA GLN A 221 -5.27 0.93 1.91
C GLN A 221 -5.43 -0.28 2.84
N PHE A 222 -6.24 -0.11 3.88
CA PHE A 222 -6.70 -1.18 4.78
C PHE A 222 -8.15 -1.50 4.46
N LYS A 223 -8.49 -2.77 4.35
CA LYS A 223 -9.83 -3.27 4.04
C LYS A 223 -10.27 -4.25 5.12
N PHE A 224 -10.87 -3.75 6.19
CA PHE A 224 -11.38 -4.60 7.28
C PHE A 224 -12.64 -5.34 6.84
N GLY A 225 -12.72 -6.63 7.20
CA GLY A 225 -13.75 -7.57 6.74
C GLY A 225 -13.41 -8.27 5.41
N VAL A 226 -12.27 -7.97 4.79
CA VAL A 226 -11.84 -8.58 3.53
C VAL A 226 -10.69 -9.55 3.79
N LEU A 227 -10.79 -10.77 3.27
CA LEU A 227 -9.74 -11.77 3.34
C LEU A 227 -8.62 -11.46 2.32
N PRO A 228 -7.34 -11.52 2.73
CA PRO A 228 -6.24 -11.45 1.77
C PRO A 228 -6.26 -12.59 0.76
N PRO A 229 -5.80 -12.36 -0.48
CA PRO A 229 -5.58 -13.43 -1.45
C PRO A 229 -4.50 -14.39 -0.97
N LEU A 230 -4.54 -15.64 -1.44
CA LEU A 230 -3.56 -16.68 -1.08
C LEU A 230 -2.17 -16.43 -1.70
N ASP A 231 -2.11 -15.87 -2.92
CA ASP A 231 -0.85 -15.43 -3.56
C ASP A 231 -0.83 -13.90 -3.60
N ASP A 232 -0.04 -13.29 -2.73
CA ASP A 232 0.07 -11.84 -2.61
C ASP A 232 1.18 -11.33 -3.53
N THR A 233 0.80 -10.66 -4.62
CA THR A 233 1.72 -10.20 -5.68
C THR A 233 2.80 -9.26 -5.16
N ILE A 234 2.57 -8.60 -4.02
CA ILE A 234 3.51 -7.70 -3.36
C ILE A 234 4.81 -8.42 -2.93
N VAL A 235 4.79 -9.74 -2.73
CA VAL A 235 6.00 -10.53 -2.44
C VAL A 235 7.03 -10.46 -3.59
N LYS A 236 6.59 -10.14 -4.81
CA LYS A 236 7.43 -10.11 -6.02
C LYS A 236 8.00 -8.72 -6.32
N GLU A 237 7.69 -7.70 -5.52
CA GLU A 237 8.14 -6.33 -5.79
C GLU A 237 9.62 -6.12 -5.44
N PRO A 238 10.38 -5.38 -6.28
CA PRO A 238 11.77 -5.07 -6.00
C PRO A 238 11.90 -4.13 -4.80
N CYS A 239 13.03 -4.20 -4.10
CA CYS A 239 13.32 -3.25 -3.03
C CYS A 239 13.40 -1.82 -3.59
N LEU A 240 12.89 -0.85 -2.84
CA LEU A 240 13.13 0.58 -3.09
C LEU A 240 14.63 0.88 -3.13
N GLU A 241 15.05 1.80 -4.00
CA GLU A 241 16.48 2.13 -4.21
C GLU A 241 17.17 2.54 -2.91
N ALA A 242 16.45 3.24 -2.04
CA ALA A 242 16.93 3.72 -0.75
C ALA A 242 16.78 2.71 0.41
N CYS A 243 16.42 1.44 0.15
CA CYS A 243 16.25 0.47 1.22
C CYS A 243 17.58 0.15 1.94
N PRO A 244 17.69 0.42 3.26
CA PRO A 244 18.92 0.18 4.02
C PRO A 244 19.27 -1.31 4.13
N ASN A 245 18.26 -2.20 4.20
CA ASN A 245 18.51 -3.64 4.27
C ASN A 245 19.07 -4.18 2.95
N ALA A 246 18.64 -3.63 1.81
CA ALA A 246 19.13 -4.05 0.49
C ALA A 246 20.57 -3.57 0.24
N SER A 247 20.92 -2.37 0.70
CA SER A 247 22.30 -1.88 0.62
C SER A 247 23.22 -2.70 1.52
N GLN A 248 22.81 -2.98 2.76
CA GLN A 248 23.61 -3.79 3.69
C GLN A 248 23.83 -5.23 3.19
N ARG A 249 22.79 -5.89 2.66
CA ARG A 249 22.94 -7.24 2.06
C ARG A 249 23.89 -7.24 0.87
N ARG A 250 23.84 -6.20 0.02
CA ARG A 250 24.79 -6.02 -1.09
C ARG A 250 26.23 -5.86 -0.58
N THR A 251 26.45 -5.09 0.48
CA THR A 251 27.79 -4.93 1.09
C THR A 251 28.31 -6.25 1.66
N VAL A 252 27.48 -7.00 2.40
CA VAL A 252 27.86 -8.31 2.96
C VAL A 252 28.21 -9.31 1.86
N ALA A 253 27.39 -9.39 0.80
CA ALA A 253 27.66 -10.26 -0.33
C ALA A 253 29.00 -9.93 -1.02
N ARG A 254 29.31 -8.63 -1.22
CA ARG A 254 30.59 -8.19 -1.80
C ARG A 254 31.78 -8.54 -0.89
N ASN A 255 31.63 -8.43 0.42
CA ASN A 255 32.71 -8.77 1.37
C ASN A 255 32.99 -10.27 1.42
N ILE A 256 31.94 -11.11 1.26
CA ILE A 256 32.10 -12.57 1.13
C ILE A 256 32.84 -12.92 -0.17
N ASP A 257 32.50 -12.25 -1.27
CA ASP A 257 33.15 -12.45 -2.57
C ASP A 257 34.65 -12.08 -2.53
N ILE A 258 34.99 -10.97 -1.86
CA ILE A 258 36.39 -10.53 -1.67
C ILE A 258 37.18 -11.50 -0.78
N THR A 259 36.55 -12.09 0.24
CA THR A 259 37.22 -13.05 1.15
C THR A 259 37.31 -14.45 0.58
N ALA A 260 36.46 -14.80 -0.40
CA ALA A 260 36.48 -16.07 -1.12
C ALA A 260 37.48 -16.12 -2.29
N CYS A 261 38.00 -14.98 -2.75
CA CYS A 261 39.10 -14.96 -3.72
C CYS A 261 40.45 -15.19 -3.02
N PRO A 262 41.13 -16.34 -3.22
CA PRO A 262 42.51 -16.49 -2.77
C PRO A 262 43.38 -15.48 -3.54
N LYS A 263 44.18 -14.71 -2.79
CA LYS A 263 45.22 -13.85 -3.38
C LYS A 263 46.27 -14.75 -4.00
N THR A 264 46.25 -14.90 -5.33
CA THR A 264 47.38 -15.39 -6.13
C THR A 264 48.43 -14.31 -6.27
#